data_AF-A0A1Q3RS00-F1
#
_entry.id   AF-A0A1Q3RS00-F1
#
_cell.length_a   1.000
_cell.length_b   1.000
_cell.length_c   1.000
_cell.angle_alpha   90.00
_cell.angle_beta   90.00
_cell.angle_gamma   90.00
#
_symmetry.space_group_name_H-M   'P 1'
#
loop_
_entity.id
_entity.type
_entity.pdbx_description
1 polymer ?
#
loop_
_entity_poly.entity_id
_entity_poly.type
_entity_poly.pdbx_seq_one_letter_code
_entity_poly.pdbx_strand_id
1 'polypeptide(L)'
;MKVYLVRHGEPSYTPCTQRHLKGQGRDLAALNDDGINQILTTTMPLLIGNDAQIILTSPYTRALQSASIIAAKTGLITKSVHDLHEWIPDLTFNYTSYKELKAIYQHFYEHKGIKDEIALRDEYAVWEDIETFRDRVNSALLPYYGLYSSVIVVAHGMVIQSLCGRHIGYGEVFQMEFHPDMKFPEWQFTAPKIETHDLKISYHESLLKNKADILDEQTK
;
A
#
# COMPACT_ATOMS: atom_id res chain seq x y z
N MET A 1 5.78 -22.18 -2.90
CA MET A 1 4.80 -21.93 -1.80
C MET A 1 3.74 -21.07 -2.43
N LYS A 2 2.48 -21.51 -2.41
CA LYS A 2 1.40 -20.75 -3.01
C LYS A 2 1.13 -19.51 -2.18
N VAL A 3 1.01 -18.36 -2.83
CA VAL A 3 0.74 -17.07 -2.18
C VAL A 3 -0.45 -16.41 -2.84
N TYR A 4 -1.47 -16.12 -2.04
CA TYR A 4 -2.57 -15.22 -2.41
C TYR A 4 -2.21 -13.81 -1.97
N LEU A 5 -1.69 -13.00 -2.88
CA LEU A 5 -1.45 -11.57 -2.67
C LEU A 5 -2.78 -10.82 -2.70
N VAL A 6 -3.07 -10.07 -1.64
CA VAL A 6 -4.29 -9.27 -1.50
C VAL A 6 -3.87 -7.84 -1.27
N ARG A 7 -4.27 -6.91 -2.15
CA ARG A 7 -4.15 -5.49 -1.83
C ARG A 7 -5.24 -5.16 -0.83
N HIS A 8 -4.89 -4.43 0.23
CA HIS A 8 -5.89 -3.93 1.17
C HIS A 8 -7.05 -3.22 0.45
N GLY A 9 -8.22 -3.16 1.09
CA GLY A 9 -9.35 -2.36 0.59
C GLY A 9 -9.00 -0.86 0.55
N GLU A 10 -9.83 -0.07 -0.12
CA GLU A 10 -9.63 1.37 -0.21
C GLU A 10 -9.58 2.05 1.18
N PRO A 11 -8.53 2.83 1.48
CA PRO A 11 -8.40 3.57 2.73
C PRO A 11 -9.05 4.96 2.69
N SER A 12 -9.41 5.50 3.86
CA SER A 12 -9.70 6.92 4.06
C SER A 12 -8.59 7.61 4.84
N TYR A 13 -7.93 8.58 4.20
CA TYR A 13 -6.92 9.41 4.84
C TYR A 13 -7.49 10.64 5.55
N THR A 14 -8.79 10.90 5.44
CA THR A 14 -9.46 12.07 6.03
C THR A 14 -9.16 12.22 7.54
N PRO A 15 -9.26 11.16 8.38
CA PRO A 15 -8.96 11.29 9.80
C PRO A 15 -7.51 11.68 10.10
N CYS A 16 -6.56 11.23 9.26
CA CYS A 16 -5.14 11.56 9.36
C CYS A 16 -4.90 13.02 8.99
N THR A 17 -5.48 13.47 7.87
CA THR A 17 -5.39 14.86 7.40
C THR A 17 -5.96 15.84 8.43
N GLN A 18 -7.13 15.55 9.00
CA GLN A 18 -7.77 16.39 10.03
C GLN A 18 -6.94 16.52 11.31
N ARG A 19 -6.07 15.55 11.61
CA ARG A 19 -5.19 15.54 12.79
C ARG A 19 -3.77 15.99 12.47
N HIS A 20 -3.53 16.46 11.24
CA HIS A 20 -2.21 16.88 10.77
C HIS A 20 -1.14 15.80 10.95
N LEU A 21 -1.51 14.53 10.82
CA LEU A 21 -0.55 13.43 10.85
C LEU A 21 0.36 13.53 9.61
N LYS A 22 1.65 13.33 9.83
CA LYS A 22 2.71 13.40 8.82
C LYS A 22 3.43 12.06 8.71
N GLY A 23 4.11 11.85 7.58
CA GLY A 23 4.93 10.66 7.38
C GLY A 23 4.14 9.37 7.58
N GLN A 24 4.76 8.42 8.28
CA GLN A 24 4.14 7.15 8.70
C GLN A 24 2.90 7.33 9.59
N GLY A 25 2.71 8.48 10.24
CA GLY A 25 1.46 8.76 10.95
C GLY A 25 0.23 8.68 10.05
N ARG A 26 0.40 8.93 8.73
CA ARG A 26 -0.67 8.79 7.74
C ARG A 26 -1.01 7.33 7.43
N ASP A 27 -0.13 6.38 7.74
CA ASP A 27 -0.39 4.94 7.56
C ASP A 27 -1.34 4.35 8.62
N LEU A 28 -1.74 5.16 9.61
CA LEU A 28 -2.84 4.87 10.51
C LEU A 28 -4.22 4.93 9.83
N ALA A 29 -4.28 5.35 8.56
CA ALA A 29 -5.52 5.38 7.78
C ALA A 29 -6.19 3.99 7.74
N ALA A 30 -7.44 3.97 8.19
CA ALA A 30 -8.33 2.80 8.13
C ALA A 30 -9.01 2.71 6.76
N LEU A 31 -9.68 1.60 6.50
CA LEU A 31 -10.55 1.41 5.33
C LEU A 31 -11.73 2.39 5.38
N ASN A 32 -12.17 2.83 4.19
CA ASN A 32 -13.52 3.40 4.03
C ASN A 32 -14.55 2.28 3.83
N ASP A 33 -15.84 2.63 3.72
CA ASP A 33 -16.91 1.64 3.52
C ASP A 33 -16.75 0.88 2.19
N ASP A 34 -16.29 1.56 1.13
CA ASP A 34 -16.01 0.93 -0.16
C ASP A 34 -14.88 -0.10 -0.06
N GLY A 35 -13.85 0.17 0.74
CA GLY A 35 -12.73 -0.72 1.02
C GLY A 35 -13.16 -1.95 1.79
N ILE A 36 -14.05 -1.79 2.78
CA ILE A 36 -14.66 -2.93 3.47
C ILE A 36 -15.48 -3.77 2.47
N ASN A 37 -16.29 -3.12 1.64
CA ASN A 37 -17.10 -3.80 0.62
C ASN A 37 -16.24 -4.53 -0.41
N GLN A 38 -15.12 -3.96 -0.85
CA GLN A 38 -14.15 -4.61 -1.76
C GLN A 38 -13.62 -5.90 -1.15
N ILE A 39 -13.24 -5.91 0.13
CA ILE A 39 -12.81 -7.15 0.80
C ILE A 39 -13.95 -8.18 0.82
N LEU A 40 -15.15 -7.78 1.23
CA LEU A 40 -16.28 -8.70 1.35
C LEU A 40 -16.77 -9.28 0.01
N THR A 41 -16.71 -8.50 -1.06
CA THR A 41 -17.36 -8.85 -2.35
C THR A 41 -16.40 -9.25 -3.45
N THR A 42 -15.16 -8.74 -3.42
CA THR A 42 -14.13 -9.03 -4.43
C THR A 42 -13.11 -10.04 -3.90
N THR A 43 -12.59 -9.81 -2.68
CA THR A 43 -11.57 -10.69 -2.09
C THR A 43 -12.16 -12.01 -1.60
N MET A 44 -13.20 -11.97 -0.76
CA MET A 44 -13.68 -13.17 -0.07
C MET A 44 -14.11 -14.33 -0.98
N PRO A 45 -14.82 -14.11 -2.11
CA PRO A 45 -15.19 -15.22 -2.99
C PRO A 45 -14.02 -16.04 -3.52
N LEU A 46 -12.81 -15.45 -3.56
CA LEU A 46 -11.59 -16.11 -4.02
C LEU A 46 -10.83 -16.82 -2.88
N LEU A 47 -11.09 -16.44 -1.62
CA LEU A 47 -10.35 -16.94 -0.46
C LEU A 47 -11.15 -17.91 0.42
N ILE A 48 -12.48 -17.85 0.42
CA ILE A 48 -13.32 -18.78 1.20
C ILE A 48 -13.10 -20.21 0.68
N GLY A 49 -12.73 -21.11 1.59
CA GLY A 49 -12.51 -22.52 1.26
C GLY A 49 -11.25 -22.79 0.45
N ASN A 50 -10.34 -21.81 0.32
CA ASN A 50 -9.03 -22.04 -0.28
C ASN A 50 -8.12 -22.88 0.65
N ASP A 51 -6.92 -23.19 0.16
CA ASP A 51 -5.93 -24.02 0.87
C ASP A 51 -4.97 -23.21 1.77
N ALA A 52 -5.20 -21.91 1.96
CA ALA A 52 -4.30 -21.06 2.73
C ALA A 52 -4.32 -21.45 4.21
N GLN A 53 -3.14 -21.43 4.84
CA GLN A 53 -2.94 -21.94 6.20
C GLN A 53 -2.73 -20.82 7.23
N ILE A 54 -2.39 -19.62 6.78
CA ILE A 54 -2.14 -18.43 7.61
C ILE A 54 -2.35 -17.17 6.78
N ILE A 55 -2.68 -16.07 7.46
CA ILE A 55 -2.68 -14.72 6.88
C ILE A 55 -1.44 -13.98 7.38
N LEU A 56 -0.58 -13.55 6.47
CA LEU A 56 0.52 -12.63 6.71
C LEU A 56 0.06 -11.23 6.30
N THR A 57 0.35 -10.21 7.10
CA THR A 57 -0.10 -8.86 6.78
C THR A 57 0.91 -7.80 7.15
N SER A 58 0.96 -6.74 6.34
CA SER A 58 1.61 -5.48 6.69
C SER A 58 1.15 -4.97 8.06
N PRO A 59 2.02 -4.26 8.81
CA PRO A 59 1.62 -3.65 10.08
C PRO A 59 0.71 -2.42 9.92
N TYR A 60 0.44 -1.94 8.71
CA TYR A 60 -0.36 -0.74 8.49
C TYR A 60 -1.87 -0.98 8.66
N THR A 61 -2.58 0.00 9.22
CA THR A 61 -3.98 -0.15 9.68
C THR A 61 -4.92 -0.67 8.59
N ARG A 62 -4.87 -0.11 7.38
CA ARG A 62 -5.68 -0.57 6.22
C ARG A 62 -5.45 -2.04 5.85
N ALA A 63 -4.22 -2.51 5.95
CA ALA A 63 -3.88 -3.91 5.67
C ALA A 63 -4.32 -4.83 6.80
N LEU A 64 -4.04 -4.46 8.06
CA LEU A 64 -4.49 -5.18 9.24
C LEU A 64 -6.02 -5.29 9.31
N GLN A 65 -6.74 -4.20 9.00
CA GLN A 65 -8.20 -4.22 8.97
C GLN A 65 -8.71 -5.15 7.86
N SER A 66 -8.12 -5.10 6.67
CA SER A 66 -8.45 -6.03 5.58
C SER A 66 -8.19 -7.49 6.00
N ALA A 67 -7.02 -7.77 6.59
CA ALA A 67 -6.66 -9.07 7.11
C ALA A 67 -7.62 -9.57 8.22
N SER A 68 -8.07 -8.67 9.10
CA SER A 68 -9.02 -9.01 10.16
C SER A 68 -10.39 -9.43 9.61
N ILE A 69 -10.88 -8.78 8.55
CA ILE A 69 -12.12 -9.15 7.87
C ILE A 69 -11.96 -10.54 7.21
N ILE A 70 -10.83 -10.78 6.55
CA ILE A 70 -10.53 -12.08 5.93
C ILE A 70 -10.45 -13.17 7.01
N ALA A 71 -9.72 -12.94 8.10
CA ALA A 71 -9.58 -13.86 9.22
C ALA A 71 -10.93 -14.22 9.85
N ALA A 72 -11.82 -13.23 10.03
CA ALA A 72 -13.16 -13.47 10.57
C ALA A 72 -14.03 -14.36 9.66
N LYS A 73 -13.74 -14.42 8.36
CA LYS A 73 -14.48 -15.22 7.38
C LYS A 73 -13.84 -16.57 7.06
N THR A 74 -12.51 -16.68 7.17
CA THR A 74 -11.77 -17.92 6.89
C THR A 74 -11.44 -18.72 8.15
N GLY A 75 -11.45 -18.09 9.33
CA GLY A 75 -10.99 -18.70 10.58
C GLY A 75 -9.47 -18.80 10.71
N LEU A 76 -8.70 -18.24 9.78
CA LEU A 76 -7.24 -18.29 9.79
C LEU A 76 -6.64 -17.31 10.80
N ILE A 77 -5.52 -17.69 11.40
CA ILE A 77 -4.73 -16.79 12.25
C ILE A 77 -4.00 -15.77 11.39
N THR A 78 -3.97 -14.52 11.87
CA THR A 78 -3.22 -13.43 11.26
C THR A 78 -1.90 -13.19 12.00
N LYS A 79 -0.82 -13.03 11.23
CA LYS A 79 0.50 -12.61 11.73
C LYS A 79 0.92 -11.31 11.05
N SER A 80 1.23 -10.30 11.83
CA SER A 80 1.82 -9.07 11.33
C SER A 80 3.30 -9.29 11.00
N VAL A 81 3.72 -8.87 9.81
CA VAL A 81 5.09 -8.99 9.31
C VAL A 81 5.57 -7.59 8.93
N HIS A 82 6.58 -7.10 9.66
CA HIS A 82 7.01 -5.70 9.59
C HIS A 82 7.36 -5.27 8.16
N ASP A 83 8.22 -6.04 7.49
CA ASP A 83 8.77 -5.70 6.17
C ASP A 83 7.77 -5.87 5.00
N LEU A 84 6.50 -6.19 5.30
CA LEU A 84 5.40 -6.09 4.33
C LEU A 84 4.78 -4.68 4.26
N HIS A 85 5.31 -3.71 5.02
CA HIS A 85 4.86 -2.32 4.92
C HIS A 85 5.05 -1.77 3.49
N GLU A 86 4.25 -0.77 3.12
CA GLU A 86 4.31 -0.17 1.78
C GLU A 86 5.70 0.43 1.53
N TRP A 87 6.08 0.54 0.26
CA TRP A 87 7.22 1.34 -0.18
C TRP A 87 7.24 2.71 0.49
N ILE A 88 8.38 3.13 1.02
CA ILE A 88 8.50 4.42 1.72
C ILE A 88 8.80 5.51 0.70
N PRO A 89 7.86 6.44 0.42
CA PRO A 89 8.10 7.50 -0.55
C PRO A 89 9.06 8.57 -0.02
N ASP A 90 9.15 8.76 1.29
CA ASP A 90 10.00 9.77 1.91
C ASP A 90 10.59 9.23 3.21
N LEU A 91 11.88 8.91 3.18
CA LEU A 91 12.66 8.39 4.31
C LEU A 91 12.84 9.43 5.42
N THR A 92 12.53 10.71 5.18
CA THR A 92 12.53 11.75 6.22
C THR A 92 11.20 11.81 6.97
N PHE A 93 10.16 11.15 6.47
CA PHE A 93 8.82 11.07 7.05
C PHE A 93 8.15 12.44 7.28
N ASN A 94 8.42 13.42 6.42
CA ASN A 94 7.93 14.79 6.60
C ASN A 94 6.73 15.15 5.74
N TYR A 95 6.37 14.31 4.76
CA TYR A 95 5.20 14.55 3.91
C TYR A 95 3.89 14.65 4.71
N THR A 96 3.03 15.58 4.30
CA THR A 96 1.75 15.88 4.94
C THR A 96 0.56 15.49 4.07
N SER A 97 0.76 15.29 2.76
CA SER A 97 -0.29 14.95 1.81
C SER A 97 0.21 14.11 0.64
N TYR A 98 -0.70 13.40 -0.04
CA TYR A 98 -0.38 12.70 -1.29
C TYR A 98 0.02 13.65 -2.43
N LYS A 99 -0.48 14.89 -2.39
CA LYS A 99 -0.10 15.90 -3.38
C LYS A 99 1.39 16.22 -3.33
N GLU A 100 1.97 16.29 -2.13
CA GLU A 100 3.42 16.48 -1.95
C GLU A 100 4.21 15.27 -2.47
N LEU A 101 3.68 14.06 -2.29
CA LEU A 101 4.34 12.85 -2.76
C LEU A 101 4.40 12.73 -4.29
N LYS A 102 3.56 13.46 -5.04
CA LYS A 102 3.49 13.33 -6.50
C LYS A 102 4.85 13.55 -7.18
N ALA A 103 5.61 14.55 -6.76
CA ALA A 103 6.93 14.84 -7.34
C ALA A 103 7.95 13.74 -7.00
N ILE A 104 7.92 13.24 -5.77
CA ILE A 104 8.75 12.12 -5.31
C ILE A 104 8.45 10.84 -6.11
N TYR A 105 7.17 10.50 -6.31
CA TYR A 105 6.78 9.35 -7.13
C TYR A 105 7.25 9.51 -8.57
N GLN A 106 7.04 10.70 -9.16
CA GLN A 106 7.49 10.99 -10.52
C GLN A 106 9.01 10.81 -10.64
N HIS A 107 9.78 11.39 -9.71
CA HIS A 107 11.22 11.24 -9.65
C HIS A 107 11.65 9.78 -9.49
N PHE A 108 10.99 9.00 -8.63
CA PHE A 108 11.24 7.56 -8.50
C PHE A 108 11.04 6.83 -9.84
N TYR A 109 9.94 7.08 -10.55
CA TYR A 109 9.68 6.42 -11.84
C TYR A 109 10.67 6.86 -12.94
N GLU A 110 11.01 8.15 -13.00
CA GLU A 110 11.98 8.70 -13.96
C GLU A 110 13.37 8.06 -13.79
N HIS A 111 13.78 7.85 -12.54
CA HIS A 111 15.06 7.22 -12.19
C HIS A 111 14.97 5.69 -12.02
N LYS A 112 13.84 5.07 -12.38
CA LYS A 112 13.62 3.62 -12.28
C LYS A 112 13.93 3.06 -10.88
N GLY A 113 13.69 3.85 -9.85
CA GLY A 113 13.94 3.51 -8.46
C GLY A 113 15.40 3.32 -8.07
N ILE A 114 16.36 3.82 -8.87
CA ILE A 114 17.80 3.73 -8.61
C ILE A 114 18.34 5.10 -8.17
N LYS A 115 19.03 5.14 -7.02
CA LYS A 115 19.68 6.35 -6.50
C LYS A 115 21.10 6.50 -7.05
N ASP A 116 21.21 6.83 -8.32
CA ASP A 116 22.50 7.15 -8.95
C ASP A 116 22.95 8.60 -8.66
N GLU A 117 24.14 8.97 -9.12
CA GLU A 117 24.68 10.32 -8.94
C GLU A 117 23.83 11.43 -9.58
N ILE A 118 22.92 11.09 -10.51
CA ILE A 118 22.04 12.04 -11.17
C ILE A 118 20.80 12.24 -10.29
N ALA A 119 20.16 11.15 -9.86
CA ALA A 119 19.03 11.15 -8.96
C ALA A 119 19.34 11.95 -7.68
N LEU A 120 20.52 11.70 -7.08
CA LEU A 120 20.93 12.33 -5.82
C LEU A 120 21.17 13.84 -5.89
N ARG A 121 21.11 14.46 -7.08
CA ARG A 121 21.21 15.92 -7.23
C ARG A 121 19.90 16.65 -6.96
N ASP A 122 18.79 15.92 -6.96
CA ASP A 122 17.46 16.46 -6.73
C ASP A 122 17.01 16.21 -5.28
N GLU A 123 16.27 17.16 -4.71
CA GLU A 123 15.70 17.04 -3.37
C GLU A 123 14.62 15.95 -3.27
N TYR A 124 14.06 15.49 -4.39
CA TYR A 124 13.07 14.42 -4.43
C TYR A 124 13.65 13.01 -4.26
N ALA A 125 14.97 12.82 -4.20
CA ALA A 125 15.64 11.51 -4.05
C ALA A 125 15.61 10.93 -2.61
N VAL A 126 14.55 11.25 -1.86
CA VAL A 126 14.34 10.84 -0.46
C VAL A 126 13.60 9.50 -0.32
N TRP A 127 13.18 8.87 -1.40
CA TRP A 127 12.42 7.62 -1.40
C TRP A 127 13.26 6.38 -1.06
N GLU A 128 12.62 5.27 -0.68
CA GLU A 128 13.25 3.96 -0.54
C GLU A 128 13.69 3.39 -1.90
N ASP A 129 14.94 2.95 -2.04
CA ASP A 129 15.44 2.42 -3.31
C ASP A 129 14.84 1.04 -3.65
N ILE A 130 14.74 0.76 -4.95
CA ILE A 130 14.00 -0.41 -5.43
C ILE A 130 14.64 -1.75 -5.03
N GLU A 131 15.97 -1.81 -4.94
CA GLU A 131 16.70 -3.03 -4.56
C GLU A 131 16.47 -3.34 -3.08
N THR A 132 16.71 -2.36 -2.20
CA THR A 132 16.45 -2.49 -0.75
C THR A 132 14.98 -2.83 -0.49
N PHE A 133 14.05 -2.15 -1.18
CA PHE A 133 12.62 -2.42 -1.06
C PHE A 133 12.28 -3.88 -1.42
N ARG A 134 12.78 -4.36 -2.55
CA ARG A 134 12.54 -5.74 -3.01
C ARG A 134 13.17 -6.76 -2.07
N ASP A 135 14.40 -6.52 -1.65
CA ASP A 135 15.13 -7.41 -0.76
C ASP A 135 14.41 -7.60 0.57
N ARG A 136 13.89 -6.51 1.18
CA ARG A 136 13.10 -6.65 2.41
C ARG A 136 11.78 -7.38 2.19
N VAL A 137 11.08 -7.13 1.08
CA VAL A 137 9.80 -7.80 0.79
C VAL A 137 10.00 -9.29 0.56
N ASN A 138 11.03 -9.70 -0.17
CA ASN A 138 11.37 -11.11 -0.33
C ASN A 138 11.80 -11.75 1.00
N SER A 139 12.68 -11.07 1.75
CA SER A 139 13.12 -11.52 3.07
C SER A 139 11.96 -11.68 4.06
N ALA A 140 10.90 -10.88 3.94
CA ALA A 140 9.70 -10.98 4.76
C ALA A 140 8.96 -12.33 4.58
N LEU A 141 9.05 -12.94 3.40
CA LEU A 141 8.36 -14.19 3.06
C LEU A 141 9.21 -15.44 3.30
N LEU A 142 10.54 -15.32 3.26
CA LEU A 142 11.48 -16.45 3.45
C LEU A 142 11.21 -17.29 4.72
N PRO A 143 10.93 -16.71 5.91
CA PRO A 143 10.70 -17.50 7.12
C PRO A 143 9.49 -18.43 7.05
N TYR A 144 8.57 -18.21 6.09
CA TYR A 144 7.35 -18.99 5.93
C TYR A 144 7.49 -20.09 4.86
N TYR A 145 8.51 -19.99 4.01
CA TYR A 145 8.78 -20.98 2.99
C TYR A 145 9.19 -22.32 3.60
N GLY A 146 8.50 -23.40 3.19
CA GLY A 146 8.70 -24.74 3.74
C GLY A 146 7.96 -25.00 5.06
N LEU A 147 7.50 -23.97 5.76
CA LEU A 147 6.59 -24.11 6.90
C LEU A 147 5.12 -24.20 6.46
N TYR A 148 4.77 -23.44 5.42
CA TYR A 148 3.44 -23.42 4.84
C TYR A 148 3.51 -23.76 3.35
N SER A 149 2.54 -24.56 2.89
CA SER A 149 2.33 -24.85 1.48
C SER A 149 1.58 -23.73 0.78
N SER A 150 0.68 -23.04 1.50
CA SER A 150 -0.16 -21.95 0.98
C SER A 150 -0.42 -20.88 2.05
N VAL A 151 -0.31 -19.60 1.66
CA VAL A 151 -0.50 -18.44 2.55
C VAL A 151 -1.30 -17.33 1.86
N ILE A 152 -1.99 -16.51 2.65
CA ILE A 152 -2.55 -15.22 2.20
C ILE A 152 -1.62 -14.11 2.66
N VAL A 153 -1.28 -13.18 1.78
CA VAL A 153 -0.45 -12.00 2.08
C VAL A 153 -1.28 -10.75 1.81
N VAL A 154 -1.68 -10.04 2.87
CA VAL A 154 -2.43 -8.78 2.77
C VAL A 154 -1.48 -7.60 2.88
N ALA A 155 -1.24 -6.92 1.76
CA ALA A 155 -0.22 -5.90 1.62
C ALA A 155 -0.71 -4.73 0.74
N HIS A 156 0.23 -4.08 0.05
CA HIS A 156 0.03 -2.80 -0.62
C HIS A 156 0.39 -2.84 -2.11
N GLY A 157 0.14 -1.74 -2.82
CA GLY A 157 0.28 -1.67 -4.26
C GLY A 157 1.71 -1.94 -4.72
N MET A 158 2.70 -1.21 -4.17
CA MET A 158 4.10 -1.38 -4.57
C MET A 158 4.66 -2.72 -4.10
N VAL A 159 4.28 -3.18 -2.90
CA VAL A 159 4.70 -4.51 -2.40
C VAL A 159 4.26 -5.61 -3.37
N ILE A 160 3.00 -5.59 -3.79
CA ILE A 160 2.45 -6.60 -4.70
C ILE A 160 3.07 -6.46 -6.09
N GLN A 161 3.18 -5.24 -6.60
CA GLN A 161 3.83 -4.98 -7.89
C GLN A 161 5.29 -5.46 -7.89
N SER A 162 6.00 -5.36 -6.77
CA SER A 162 7.37 -5.85 -6.64
C SER A 162 7.48 -7.35 -6.87
N LEU A 163 6.49 -8.11 -6.41
CA LEU A 163 6.45 -9.57 -6.44
C LEU A 163 5.89 -10.10 -7.77
N CYS A 164 4.85 -9.47 -8.32
CA CYS A 164 4.14 -9.98 -9.50
C CYS A 164 4.32 -9.15 -10.78
N GLY A 165 4.98 -7.99 -10.72
CA GLY A 165 5.25 -7.13 -11.87
C GLY A 165 4.03 -6.33 -12.34
N ARG A 166 2.89 -6.47 -11.66
CA ARG A 166 1.61 -5.85 -12.00
C ARG A 166 1.05 -5.08 -10.82
N HIS A 167 0.55 -3.87 -11.09
CA HIS A 167 -0.27 -3.14 -10.13
C HIS A 167 -1.70 -3.72 -10.10
N ILE A 168 -2.22 -3.99 -8.91
CA ILE A 168 -3.57 -4.55 -8.72
C ILE A 168 -4.48 -3.57 -7.98
N GLY A 169 -5.79 -3.64 -8.22
CA GLY A 169 -6.78 -2.77 -7.58
C GLY A 169 -6.98 -3.06 -6.09
N TYR A 170 -7.62 -2.15 -5.37
CA TYR A 170 -7.98 -2.38 -3.96
C TYR A 170 -8.90 -3.61 -3.81
N GLY A 171 -8.60 -4.45 -2.82
CA GLY A 171 -9.30 -5.73 -2.61
C GLY A 171 -9.08 -6.78 -3.69
N GLU A 172 -8.28 -6.51 -4.72
CA GLU A 172 -7.94 -7.51 -5.74
C GLU A 172 -7.02 -8.59 -5.14
N VAL A 173 -7.19 -9.83 -5.63
CA VAL A 173 -6.37 -10.99 -5.28
C VAL A 173 -5.55 -11.42 -6.48
N PHE A 174 -4.26 -11.67 -6.27
CA PHE A 174 -3.37 -12.26 -7.25
C PHE A 174 -2.70 -13.50 -6.67
N GLN A 175 -2.78 -14.62 -7.37
CA GLN A 175 -2.12 -15.86 -6.96
C GLN A 175 -0.76 -15.98 -7.64
N MET A 176 0.27 -16.35 -6.88
CA MET A 176 1.58 -16.70 -7.42
C MET A 176 2.23 -17.85 -6.66
N GLU A 177 3.29 -18.39 -7.24
CA GLU A 177 4.22 -19.28 -6.52
C GLU A 177 5.43 -18.47 -6.05
N PHE A 178 5.69 -18.52 -4.74
CA PHE A 178 6.88 -17.96 -4.14
C PHE A 178 7.98 -19.01 -4.01
N HIS A 179 9.20 -18.62 -4.37
CA HIS A 179 10.44 -19.38 -4.22
C HIS A 179 11.54 -18.45 -3.69
N PRO A 180 12.45 -18.92 -2.81
CA PRO A 180 13.53 -18.10 -2.25
C PRO A 180 14.47 -17.47 -3.28
N ASP A 181 14.63 -18.14 -4.42
CA ASP A 181 15.48 -17.76 -5.55
C ASP A 181 14.67 -17.15 -6.71
N MET A 182 13.42 -16.74 -6.45
CA MET A 182 12.59 -16.13 -7.48
C MET A 182 13.27 -14.87 -8.02
N LYS A 183 13.37 -14.80 -9.36
CA LYS A 183 13.75 -13.56 -10.01
C LYS A 183 12.55 -12.65 -9.98
N PHE A 184 12.70 -11.46 -9.40
CA PHE A 184 11.66 -10.47 -9.46
C PHE A 184 11.30 -10.18 -10.92
N PRO A 185 10.01 -10.08 -11.24
CA PRO A 185 9.59 -9.69 -12.57
C PRO A 185 10.14 -8.30 -12.91
N GLU A 186 10.24 -8.02 -14.22
CA GLU A 186 10.59 -6.69 -14.68
C GLU A 186 9.59 -5.68 -14.08
N TRP A 187 10.12 -4.66 -13.39
CA TRP A 187 9.27 -3.63 -12.83
C TRP A 187 8.82 -2.70 -13.94
N GLN A 188 7.52 -2.64 -14.19
CA GLN A 188 6.97 -1.65 -15.10
C GLN A 188 6.94 -0.28 -14.42
N PHE A 189 7.98 0.53 -14.67
CA PHE A 189 8.06 1.93 -14.24
C PHE A 189 7.19 2.81 -15.14
N THR A 190 5.90 2.51 -15.20
CA THR A 190 4.90 3.42 -15.74
C THR A 190 4.27 4.14 -14.57
N ALA A 191 4.29 5.48 -14.61
CA ALA A 191 3.55 6.25 -13.62
C ALA A 191 2.09 5.76 -13.64
N PRO A 192 1.50 5.38 -12.50
CA PRO A 192 0.13 4.92 -12.47
C PRO A 192 -0.75 6.02 -13.08
N LYS A 193 -1.66 5.64 -13.98
CA LYS A 193 -2.74 6.55 -14.40
C LYS A 193 -3.44 6.94 -13.11
N ILE A 194 -3.36 8.23 -12.74
CA ILE A 194 -3.94 8.77 -11.50
C ILE A 194 -5.34 8.18 -11.35
N GLU A 195 -5.51 7.29 -10.36
CA GLU A 195 -6.83 6.75 -10.06
C GLU A 195 -7.69 7.95 -9.65
N THR A 196 -8.84 8.12 -10.31
CA THR A 196 -9.67 9.34 -10.25
C THR A 196 -10.12 9.74 -8.83
N HIS A 197 -9.90 8.87 -7.83
CA HIS A 197 -10.15 9.16 -6.42
C HIS A 197 -9.16 10.14 -5.78
N ASP A 198 -7.88 10.18 -6.21
CA ASP A 198 -6.92 11.17 -5.71
C ASP A 198 -7.30 12.60 -6.13
N LEU A 199 -8.03 12.74 -7.25
CA LEU A 199 -8.61 14.01 -7.71
C LEU A 199 -9.89 14.38 -6.94
N LYS A 200 -10.65 13.41 -6.41
CA LYS A 200 -11.85 13.69 -5.59
C LYS A 200 -11.48 14.26 -4.23
N ILE A 201 -10.36 13.82 -3.63
CA ILE A 201 -9.82 14.40 -2.41
C ILE A 201 -9.50 15.90 -2.63
N SER A 202 -8.86 16.24 -3.76
CA SER A 202 -8.60 17.65 -4.15
C SER A 202 -9.88 18.50 -4.25
N TYR A 203 -10.97 17.96 -4.79
CA TYR A 203 -12.23 18.70 -4.90
C TYR A 203 -12.89 18.90 -3.52
N HIS A 204 -12.95 17.86 -2.69
CA HIS A 204 -13.53 17.96 -1.35
C HIS A 204 -12.71 18.85 -0.40
N GLU A 205 -11.38 18.80 -0.49
CA GLU A 205 -10.47 19.68 0.25
C GLU A 205 -10.61 21.14 -0.18
N SER A 206 -10.80 21.42 -1.48
CA SER A 206 -11.05 22.77 -1.98
C SER A 206 -12.38 23.36 -1.46
N LEU A 207 -13.41 22.51 -1.32
CA LEU A 207 -14.72 22.90 -0.78
C LEU A 207 -14.68 23.16 0.73
N LEU A 208 -13.91 22.37 1.48
CA LEU A 208 -13.74 22.56 2.92
C LEU A 208 -12.93 23.81 3.24
N LYS A 209 -11.89 24.12 2.44
CA LYS A 209 -11.11 25.35 2.57
C LYS A 209 -11.95 26.60 2.29
N ASN A 210 -12.70 26.60 1.18
CA ASN A 210 -13.62 27.69 0.86
C ASN A 210 -14.68 27.91 1.95
N LYS A 211 -15.22 26.86 2.57
CA LYS A 211 -16.16 27.01 3.68
C LYS A 211 -15.53 27.62 4.94
N ALA A 212 -14.28 27.30 5.24
CA ALA A 212 -13.57 27.86 6.38
C ALA A 212 -13.25 29.35 6.17
N ASP A 213 -12.83 29.71 4.96
CA ASP A 213 -12.52 31.11 4.60
C ASP A 213 -13.78 31.99 4.61
N ILE A 214 -14.93 31.47 4.14
CA ILE A 214 -16.22 32.18 4.19
C ILE A 214 -16.70 32.41 5.64
N LEU A 215 -16.40 31.51 6.56
CA LEU A 215 -16.80 31.65 7.98
C LEU A 215 -15.91 32.66 8.72
N ASP A 216 -14.63 32.80 8.35
CA ASP A 216 -13.71 33.80 8.94
C ASP A 216 -13.99 35.23 8.44
N GLU A 217 -14.50 35.38 7.20
CA GLU A 217 -14.95 36.68 6.68
C GLU A 217 -16.28 37.17 7.29
N GLN A 218 -17.12 36.26 7.77
CA GLN A 218 -18.40 36.61 8.42
C GLN A 218 -18.28 36.91 9.92
N THR A 219 -17.10 36.73 10.51
CA THR A 219 -16.82 36.97 11.94
C THR A 219 -15.85 38.13 12.21
N LYS A 220 -15.51 38.92 11.16
CA LYS A 220 -14.81 40.21 11.26
C LYS A 220 -15.76 41.36 10.93
#